data_AF-A0A847LCD9-F1
#
_entry.id   AF-A0A847LCD9-F1
#
_cell.length_a   1.000
_cell.length_b   1.000
_cell.length_c   1.000
_cell.angle_alpha   90.00
_cell.angle_beta   90.00
_cell.angle_gamma   90.00
#
_symmetry.space_group_name_H-M   'P 1'
#
loop_
_entity.id
_entity.type
_entity.pdbx_description
1 polymer ?
#
loop_
_entity_poly.entity_id
_entity_poly.type
_entity_poly.pdbx_seq_one_letter_code
_entity_poly.pdbx_strand_id
1 'polypeptide(L)'
;MRVFGILIGVLLTAILVCTLSGCDQGGKGNAAPQAKVPPGVTPSLPAEGSIDLQGSLGRFQVPGKVETDLSDAVVAVPAETQVVLGDRKSRLKSRFPTGGTAEVRGKARLTLHTNGFFTDDGSFVSVFQGEQRKLLQVQIPTAILGIKGTTIAFQLNAGTGLIELMEGKVEVKPLTGSAFAMKAGDVLVVEPTGVRIRDSGPATPGSGGTGKGPGKDQTGPGSLDDGQIHFDDPQKR
;
A
#
# COMPACT_ATOMS: atom_id res chain seq x y z
N MET A 1 16.17 32.44 11.19
CA MET A 1 14.89 32.78 11.85
C MET A 1 14.17 33.81 11.00
N ARG A 2 13.15 33.40 10.25
CA ARG A 2 12.26 34.30 9.53
C ARG A 2 10.83 33.83 9.79
N VAL A 3 10.11 34.69 10.49
CA VAL A 3 8.70 34.62 10.88
C VAL A 3 7.86 35.19 9.71
N PHE A 4 6.54 35.01 9.77
CA PHE A 4 5.46 35.49 8.89
C PHE A 4 5.00 34.46 7.84
N GLY A 5 3.72 34.12 7.70
CA GLY A 5 2.52 34.67 8.34
C GLY A 5 1.31 33.79 8.05
N ILE A 6 0.39 33.78 9.02
CA ILE A 6 -0.94 33.17 8.96
C ILE A 6 -1.82 34.05 8.07
N LEU A 7 -2.53 33.47 7.09
CA LEU A 7 -3.73 34.08 6.56
C LEU A 7 -4.85 33.04 6.46
N ILE A 8 -5.88 33.30 7.26
CA ILE A 8 -7.16 32.62 7.33
C ILE A 8 -7.98 33.02 6.10
N GLY A 9 -8.58 32.03 5.43
CA GLY A 9 -9.51 32.24 4.32
C GLY A 9 -10.71 31.31 4.46
N VAL A 10 -11.60 31.62 5.40
CA VAL A 10 -12.96 31.07 5.46
C VAL A 10 -13.82 31.88 4.50
N LEU A 11 -14.42 31.23 3.50
CA LEU A 11 -15.49 31.84 2.73
C LEU A 11 -16.67 30.85 2.62
N LEU A 12 -17.60 31.03 3.55
CA LEU A 12 -18.99 30.59 3.43
C LEU A 12 -19.63 31.31 2.24
N THR A 13 -20.30 30.56 1.36
CA THR A 13 -21.39 31.14 0.57
C THR A 13 -22.55 30.15 0.53
N ALA A 14 -23.63 30.52 1.21
CA ALA A 14 -24.94 29.90 1.15
C ALA A 14 -25.87 30.79 0.32
N ILE A 15 -26.56 30.24 -0.68
CA ILE A 15 -27.65 30.89 -1.45
C ILE A 15 -28.62 29.75 -1.85
N LEU A 16 -29.82 29.64 -1.22
CA LEU A 16 -31.13 30.23 -1.59
C LEU A 16 -31.87 29.37 -2.64
N VAL A 17 -32.84 28.50 -2.31
CA VAL A 17 -34.27 28.68 -1.97
C VAL A 17 -35.21 28.90 -3.18
N CYS A 18 -36.27 28.06 -3.23
CA CYS A 18 -37.55 28.11 -3.97
C CYS A 18 -37.52 27.81 -5.48
N THR A 19 -38.45 27.05 -6.08
CA THR A 19 -39.93 27.13 -5.93
C THR A 19 -40.67 25.81 -6.19
N LEU A 20 -41.77 25.66 -5.44
CA LEU A 20 -42.94 24.81 -5.68
C LEU A 20 -43.59 25.05 -7.06
N SER A 21 -44.15 24.01 -7.68
CA SER A 21 -45.48 24.00 -8.32
C SER A 21 -45.79 22.64 -8.96
N GLY A 22 -46.98 22.10 -8.69
CA GLY A 22 -47.53 20.99 -9.47
C GLY A 22 -48.40 20.01 -8.67
N CYS A 23 -49.57 20.47 -8.22
CA CYS A 23 -50.68 19.60 -7.84
C CYS A 23 -51.30 19.02 -9.12
N ASP A 24 -51.50 17.71 -9.18
CA ASP A 24 -52.53 17.11 -10.03
C ASP A 24 -53.26 16.01 -9.23
N GLN A 25 -54.59 16.13 -9.21
CA GLN A 25 -55.53 15.24 -8.55
C GLN A 25 -56.33 14.53 -9.65
N GLY A 26 -56.42 13.20 -9.59
CA GLY A 26 -57.57 12.50 -10.16
C GLY A 26 -57.27 11.14 -10.77
N GLY A 27 -57.58 10.07 -10.02
CA GLY A 27 -57.61 8.73 -10.60
C GLY A 27 -57.80 7.63 -9.57
N LYS A 28 -59.05 7.36 -9.16
CA LYS A 28 -59.42 6.18 -8.37
C LYS A 28 -59.26 4.92 -9.23
N GLY A 29 -58.32 4.06 -8.86
CA GLY A 29 -58.21 2.67 -9.32
C GLY A 29 -57.85 1.80 -8.12
N ASN A 30 -58.74 0.87 -7.77
CA ASN A 30 -58.61 -0.02 -6.63
C ASN A 30 -58.00 -1.35 -7.09
N ALA A 31 -57.13 -1.95 -6.25
CA ALA A 31 -56.43 -3.24 -6.39
C ALA A 31 -55.28 -3.30 -7.43
N ALA A 32 -54.04 -3.72 -7.12
CA ALA A 32 -53.36 -4.23 -5.93
C ALA A 32 -51.90 -3.71 -5.98
N PRO A 33 -51.17 -3.59 -4.85
CA PRO A 33 -49.80 -3.05 -4.87
C PRO A 33 -48.84 -4.07 -5.51
N GLN A 34 -48.68 -4.02 -6.82
CA GLN A 34 -47.44 -4.48 -7.44
C GLN A 34 -46.36 -3.52 -6.98
N ALA A 35 -45.56 -3.96 -6.01
CA ALA A 35 -44.29 -3.33 -5.69
C ALA A 35 -43.53 -3.17 -7.01
N LYS A 36 -43.46 -1.93 -7.51
CA LYS A 36 -42.59 -1.54 -8.61
C LYS A 36 -41.18 -1.68 -8.08
N VAL A 37 -40.63 -2.89 -8.18
CA VAL A 37 -39.22 -3.16 -7.93
C VAL A 37 -38.48 -2.19 -8.85
N PRO A 38 -37.68 -1.23 -8.32
CA PRO A 38 -36.86 -0.39 -9.17
C PRO A 38 -36.03 -1.30 -10.08
N PRO A 39 -35.86 -0.97 -11.38
CA PRO A 39 -35.13 -1.82 -12.30
C PRO A 39 -33.83 -2.22 -11.62
N GLY A 40 -33.71 -3.53 -11.40
CA GLY A 40 -32.64 -4.13 -10.65
C GLY A 40 -31.34 -3.54 -11.17
N VAL A 41 -30.55 -3.00 -10.25
CA VAL A 41 -29.11 -2.93 -10.45
C VAL A 41 -28.70 -4.40 -10.52
N THR A 42 -28.81 -5.00 -11.71
CA THR A 42 -28.23 -6.30 -11.97
C THR A 42 -26.76 -6.10 -11.61
N PRO A 43 -26.22 -6.76 -10.57
CA PRO A 43 -24.80 -6.73 -10.35
C PRO A 43 -24.22 -7.29 -11.65
N SER A 44 -23.65 -6.40 -12.45
CA SER A 44 -23.02 -6.77 -13.71
C SER A 44 -21.95 -7.73 -13.30
N LEU A 45 -22.14 -9.01 -13.62
CA LEU A 45 -21.15 -10.04 -13.36
C LEU A 45 -19.82 -9.47 -13.89
N PRO A 46 -18.74 -9.50 -13.09
CA PRO A 46 -17.45 -8.98 -13.52
C PRO A 46 -17.14 -9.56 -14.89
N ALA A 47 -16.92 -8.69 -15.87
CA ALA A 47 -16.54 -9.11 -17.21
C ALA A 47 -15.31 -10.01 -17.10
N GLU A 48 -15.26 -11.10 -17.85
CA GLU A 48 -14.14 -12.04 -17.80
C GLU A 48 -12.81 -11.27 -17.96
N GLY A 49 -11.89 -11.47 -17.00
CA GLY A 49 -10.62 -10.73 -16.96
C GLY A 49 -10.64 -9.37 -16.24
N SER A 50 -11.73 -9.00 -15.55
CA SER A 50 -11.75 -7.80 -14.72
C SER A 50 -10.97 -7.97 -13.42
N ILE A 51 -10.49 -6.84 -12.89
CA ILE A 51 -9.74 -6.71 -11.63
C ILE A 51 -10.65 -6.01 -10.63
N ASP A 52 -10.85 -6.60 -9.46
CA ASP A 52 -11.62 -5.94 -8.40
C ASP A 52 -10.73 -4.96 -7.67
N LEU A 53 -11.16 -3.70 -7.57
CA LEU A 53 -10.50 -2.64 -6.80
C LEU A 53 -11.34 -2.21 -5.61
N GLN A 54 -10.65 -1.93 -4.51
CA GLN A 54 -11.18 -1.31 -3.32
C GLN A 54 -10.09 -0.44 -2.71
N GLY A 55 -10.37 0.77 -2.26
CA GLY A 55 -9.32 1.61 -1.70
C GLY A 55 -9.78 2.97 -1.21
N SER A 56 -8.83 3.76 -0.75
CA SER A 56 -9.10 5.11 -0.26
C SER A 56 -7.94 6.05 -0.56
N LEU A 57 -8.27 7.35 -0.64
CA LEU A 57 -7.31 8.45 -0.84
C LEU A 57 -6.51 8.30 -2.15
N GLY A 58 -7.17 7.93 -3.24
CA GLY A 58 -6.57 7.85 -4.57
C GLY A 58 -7.64 7.88 -5.64
N ARG A 59 -7.23 7.75 -6.89
CA ARG A 59 -8.10 7.77 -8.06
C ARG A 59 -7.71 6.68 -9.04
N PHE A 60 -8.63 6.28 -9.89
CA PHE A 60 -8.37 5.39 -10.99
C PHE A 60 -8.97 5.94 -12.28
N GLN A 61 -8.35 5.58 -13.41
CA GLN A 61 -8.80 5.94 -14.73
C GLN A 61 -8.85 4.70 -15.61
N VAL A 62 -10.07 4.34 -16.01
CA VAL A 62 -10.30 3.32 -17.03
C VAL A 62 -10.06 3.94 -18.41
N PRO A 63 -9.41 3.24 -19.36
CA PRO A 63 -9.18 3.77 -20.71
C PRO A 63 -10.46 4.31 -21.36
N GLY A 64 -10.38 5.53 -21.90
CA GLY A 64 -11.49 6.23 -22.53
C GLY A 64 -12.58 6.73 -21.58
N LYS A 65 -12.41 6.61 -20.26
CA LYS A 65 -13.36 7.09 -19.24
C LYS A 65 -12.77 8.21 -18.40
N VAL A 66 -13.67 8.91 -17.70
CA VAL A 66 -13.31 9.97 -16.76
C VAL A 66 -12.63 9.36 -15.52
N GLU A 67 -11.66 10.08 -14.96
CA GLU A 67 -11.02 9.75 -13.70
C GLU A 67 -12.06 9.66 -12.57
N THR A 68 -11.96 8.64 -11.73
CA THR A 68 -12.92 8.35 -10.64
C THR A 68 -12.16 8.15 -9.33
N ASP A 69 -12.71 8.67 -8.23
CA ASP A 69 -12.12 8.48 -6.91
C ASP A 69 -12.22 7.01 -6.45
N LEU A 70 -11.18 6.51 -5.77
CA LEU A 70 -11.24 5.24 -5.06
C LEU A 70 -12.18 5.36 -3.87
N SER A 71 -12.93 4.27 -3.61
CA SER A 71 -13.80 4.16 -2.46
C SER A 71 -13.70 2.78 -1.81
N ASP A 72 -14.27 2.66 -0.62
CA ASP A 72 -14.33 1.38 0.09
C ASP A 72 -15.31 0.37 -0.56
N ALA A 73 -16.07 0.79 -1.58
CA ALA A 73 -16.87 -0.11 -2.39
C ALA A 73 -15.98 -0.85 -3.41
N VAL A 74 -16.23 -2.15 -3.58
CA VAL A 74 -15.54 -2.94 -4.60
C VAL A 74 -16.06 -2.55 -5.99
N VAL A 75 -15.15 -2.22 -6.90
CA VAL A 75 -15.44 -1.91 -8.30
C VAL A 75 -14.60 -2.79 -9.21
N ALA A 76 -15.24 -3.44 -10.18
CA ALA A 76 -14.55 -4.20 -11.22
C ALA A 76 -14.07 -3.26 -12.33
N VAL A 77 -12.79 -3.33 -12.67
CA VAL A 77 -12.16 -2.52 -13.73
C VAL A 77 -11.42 -3.43 -14.73
N PRO A 78 -11.23 -3.01 -15.99
CA PRO A 78 -10.41 -3.76 -16.92
C PRO A 78 -8.91 -3.64 -16.59
N ALA A 79 -8.10 -4.49 -17.22
CA ALA A 79 -6.66 -4.24 -17.34
C ALA A 79 -6.39 -2.88 -18.01
N GLU A 80 -5.16 -2.40 -17.89
CA GLU A 80 -4.71 -1.07 -18.36
C GLU A 80 -5.36 0.11 -17.63
N THR A 81 -6.18 -0.16 -16.62
CA THR A 81 -6.65 0.87 -15.69
C THR A 81 -5.46 1.47 -14.94
N GLN A 82 -5.35 2.79 -15.01
CA GLN A 82 -4.34 3.54 -14.27
C GLN A 82 -4.86 3.85 -12.88
N VAL A 83 -4.00 3.76 -11.86
CA VAL A 83 -4.34 4.09 -10.47
C VAL A 83 -3.28 5.01 -9.89
N VAL A 84 -3.72 6.08 -9.24
CA VAL A 84 -2.85 7.06 -8.57
C VAL A 84 -3.24 7.17 -7.10
N LEU A 85 -2.28 6.84 -6.22
CA LEU A 85 -2.37 6.98 -4.78
C LEU A 85 -1.54 8.20 -4.36
N GLY A 86 -2.20 9.28 -3.92
CA GLY A 86 -1.55 10.58 -3.73
C GLY A 86 -0.92 10.81 -2.35
N ASP A 87 -1.29 10.02 -1.34
CA ASP A 87 -0.90 10.22 0.06
C ASP A 87 -0.19 8.99 0.64
N ARG A 88 0.60 9.17 1.70
CA ARG A 88 1.24 8.06 2.43
C ARG A 88 0.22 7.19 3.16
N LYS A 89 -0.97 7.72 3.44
CA LYS A 89 -2.10 7.02 4.07
C LYS A 89 -2.99 6.29 3.07
N SER A 90 -2.78 6.50 1.76
CA SER A 90 -3.56 5.88 0.71
C SER A 90 -3.43 4.36 0.74
N ARG A 91 -4.52 3.68 0.37
CA ARG A 91 -4.58 2.22 0.33
C ARG A 91 -5.33 1.76 -0.90
N LEU A 92 -4.86 0.67 -1.50
CA LEU A 92 -5.52 -0.02 -2.59
C LEU A 92 -5.41 -1.52 -2.35
N LYS A 93 -6.54 -2.21 -2.40
CA LYS A 93 -6.62 -3.66 -2.48
C LYS A 93 -7.11 -4.02 -3.88
N SER A 94 -6.33 -4.87 -4.55
CA SER A 94 -6.65 -5.40 -5.87
C SER A 94 -6.79 -6.92 -5.79
N ARG A 95 -7.85 -7.47 -6.38
CA ARG A 95 -7.98 -8.92 -6.63
C ARG A 95 -7.90 -9.17 -8.12
N PHE A 96 -6.97 -10.02 -8.52
CA PHE A 96 -6.67 -10.27 -9.92
C PHE A 96 -7.44 -11.50 -10.44
N PRO A 97 -7.88 -11.49 -11.71
CA PRO A 97 -8.61 -12.61 -12.30
C PRO A 97 -7.76 -13.88 -12.42
N THR A 98 -6.43 -13.77 -12.41
CA THR A 98 -5.53 -14.94 -12.35
C THR A 98 -5.49 -15.62 -10.98
N GLY A 99 -6.17 -15.06 -9.99
CA GLY A 99 -6.07 -15.44 -8.58
C GLY A 99 -5.06 -14.58 -7.84
N GLY A 100 -5.20 -14.55 -6.52
CA GLY A 100 -4.38 -13.74 -5.63
C GLY A 100 -4.82 -12.29 -5.48
N THR A 101 -4.22 -11.62 -4.49
CA THR A 101 -4.49 -10.22 -4.16
C THR A 101 -3.19 -9.45 -3.91
N ALA A 102 -3.21 -8.16 -4.17
CA ALA A 102 -2.18 -7.22 -3.77
C ALA A 102 -2.82 -6.09 -2.95
N GLU A 103 -2.23 -5.79 -1.79
CA GLU A 103 -2.58 -4.62 -0.99
C GLU A 103 -1.42 -3.62 -1.02
N VAL A 104 -1.63 -2.47 -1.65
CA VAL A 104 -0.68 -1.37 -1.75
C VAL A 104 -1.01 -0.31 -0.71
N ARG A 105 0.01 0.14 0.03
CA ARG A 105 -0.09 1.19 1.05
C ARG A 105 0.99 2.25 0.81
N GLY A 106 0.58 3.50 0.62
CA GLY A 106 1.47 4.62 0.37
C GLY A 106 1.21 5.30 -0.98
N LYS A 107 2.20 6.09 -1.43
CA LYS A 107 2.11 6.84 -2.68
C LYS A 107 2.53 5.96 -3.85
N ALA A 108 1.72 5.85 -4.88
CA ALA A 108 2.01 4.97 -6.01
C ALA A 108 1.34 5.46 -7.29
N ARG A 109 2.01 5.21 -8.42
CA ARG A 109 1.40 5.21 -9.75
C ARG A 109 1.47 3.79 -10.31
N LEU A 110 0.31 3.24 -10.61
CA LEU A 110 0.17 1.86 -11.05
C LEU A 110 -0.59 1.79 -12.37
N THR A 111 -0.19 0.89 -13.25
CA THR A 111 -1.02 0.44 -14.38
C THR A 111 -1.37 -1.02 -14.14
N LEU A 112 -2.66 -1.33 -14.05
CA LEU A 112 -3.12 -2.66 -13.70
C LEU A 112 -3.02 -3.63 -14.88
N HIS A 113 -2.63 -4.86 -14.59
CA HIS A 113 -2.61 -5.98 -15.52
C HIS A 113 -3.37 -7.17 -14.95
N THR A 114 -3.69 -8.15 -15.79
CA THR A 114 -4.50 -9.30 -15.39
C THR A 114 -3.88 -10.16 -14.29
N ASN A 115 -2.56 -10.10 -14.12
CA ASN A 115 -1.80 -10.87 -13.12
C ASN A 115 -0.95 -9.99 -12.18
N GLY A 116 -1.27 -8.69 -12.07
CA GLY A 116 -0.54 -7.78 -11.19
C GLY A 116 -0.54 -6.35 -11.72
N PHE A 117 0.59 -5.65 -11.66
CA PHE A 117 0.65 -4.25 -12.08
C PHE A 117 2.04 -3.83 -12.56
N PHE A 118 2.08 -2.77 -13.36
CA PHE A 118 3.27 -2.02 -13.67
C PHE A 118 3.40 -0.81 -12.73
N THR A 119 4.62 -0.43 -12.38
CA THR A 119 4.92 0.81 -11.66
C THR A 119 6.32 1.34 -12.01
N ASP A 120 6.45 2.65 -12.14
CA ASP A 120 7.72 3.36 -12.32
C ASP A 120 7.92 4.48 -11.29
N ASP A 121 6.89 4.82 -10.51
CA ASP A 121 6.93 5.92 -9.56
C ASP A 121 6.10 5.60 -8.31
N GLY A 122 6.72 5.83 -7.15
CA GLY A 122 6.04 5.69 -5.87
C GLY A 122 6.95 5.41 -4.69
N SER A 123 6.40 5.64 -3.50
CA SER A 123 6.95 5.20 -2.22
C SER A 123 5.85 4.50 -1.44
N PHE A 124 5.85 3.17 -1.51
CA PHE A 124 4.77 2.33 -0.99
C PHE A 124 5.27 0.96 -0.57
N VAL A 125 4.48 0.29 0.27
CA VAL A 125 4.63 -1.13 0.60
C VAL A 125 3.50 -1.90 -0.06
N SER A 126 3.81 -3.04 -0.65
CA SER A 126 2.82 -3.96 -1.21
C SER A 126 2.90 -5.33 -0.54
N VAL A 127 1.76 -5.82 -0.08
CA VAL A 127 1.59 -7.16 0.47
C VAL A 127 0.87 -8.00 -0.57
N PHE A 128 1.47 -9.11 -0.96
CA PHE A 128 0.95 -10.02 -1.98
C PHE A 128 0.50 -11.32 -1.32
N GLN A 129 -0.72 -11.73 -1.61
CA GLN A 129 -1.27 -13.01 -1.19
C GLN A 129 -1.62 -13.79 -2.46
N GLY A 130 -0.78 -14.74 -2.85
CA GLY A 130 -0.98 -15.56 -4.05
C GLY A 130 -1.68 -16.88 -3.74
N GLU A 131 -2.47 -17.37 -4.70
CA GLU A 131 -2.89 -18.76 -4.72
C GLU A 131 -1.73 -19.64 -5.23
N GLN A 132 -1.58 -20.85 -4.71
CA GLN A 132 -0.36 -21.67 -4.88
C GLN A 132 0.07 -21.94 -6.34
N ARG A 133 -0.84 -21.78 -7.31
CA ARG A 133 -0.68 -22.23 -8.69
C ARG A 133 -0.23 -21.15 -9.69
N LYS A 134 -0.39 -19.85 -9.39
CA LYS A 134 -0.02 -18.76 -10.31
C LYS A 134 0.73 -17.64 -9.58
N LEU A 135 1.78 -17.14 -10.21
CA LEU A 135 2.57 -16.02 -9.69
C LEU A 135 1.89 -14.70 -10.02
N LEU A 136 1.84 -13.80 -9.05
CA LEU A 136 1.58 -12.39 -9.33
C LEU A 136 2.83 -11.76 -9.94
N GLN A 137 2.65 -10.74 -10.77
CA GLN A 137 3.75 -10.06 -11.44
C GLN A 137 3.72 -8.57 -11.15
N VAL A 138 4.86 -8.02 -10.73
CA VAL A 138 5.07 -6.58 -10.75
C VAL A 138 6.06 -6.26 -11.86
N GLN A 139 5.62 -5.49 -12.83
CA GLN A 139 6.49 -4.98 -13.89
C GLN A 139 7.06 -3.64 -13.45
N ILE A 140 8.37 -3.49 -13.61
CA ILE A 140 9.09 -2.22 -13.49
C ILE A 140 9.82 -1.97 -14.81
N PRO A 141 10.32 -0.75 -15.07
CA PRO A 141 10.84 -0.42 -16.41
C PRO A 141 11.94 -1.33 -16.94
N THR A 142 12.74 -1.94 -16.07
CA THR A 142 13.89 -2.78 -16.47
C THR A 142 13.80 -4.25 -16.04
N ALA A 143 12.69 -4.68 -15.41
CA ALA A 143 12.51 -6.06 -14.97
C ALA A 143 11.04 -6.44 -14.71
N ILE A 144 10.81 -7.75 -14.63
CA ILE A 144 9.56 -8.33 -14.14
C ILE A 144 9.86 -9.08 -12.85
N LEU A 145 9.08 -8.80 -11.80
CA LEU A 145 9.15 -9.45 -10.50
C LEU A 145 8.05 -10.52 -10.42
N GLY A 146 8.43 -11.79 -10.41
CA GLY A 146 7.56 -12.93 -10.15
C GLY A 146 7.39 -13.16 -8.65
N ILE A 147 6.15 -13.01 -8.16
CA ILE A 147 5.83 -12.92 -6.74
C ILE A 147 4.95 -14.09 -6.29
N LYS A 148 5.34 -14.71 -5.16
CA LYS A 148 4.57 -15.75 -4.49
C LYS A 148 4.49 -15.50 -2.98
N GLY A 149 3.45 -14.78 -2.55
CA GLY A 149 3.18 -14.57 -1.11
C GLY A 149 4.29 -13.80 -0.39
N THR A 150 4.39 -12.49 -0.59
CA THR A 150 5.53 -11.68 -0.13
C THR A 150 5.11 -10.29 0.34
N THR A 151 6.00 -9.62 1.08
CA THR A 151 5.89 -8.20 1.41
C THR A 151 7.09 -7.47 0.80
N ILE A 152 6.84 -6.42 0.01
CA ILE A 152 7.87 -5.69 -0.74
C ILE A 152 7.69 -4.19 -0.52
N ALA A 153 8.78 -3.48 -0.20
CA ALA A 153 8.81 -2.03 -0.16
C ALA A 153 9.40 -1.46 -1.45
N PHE A 154 8.71 -0.50 -2.05
CA PHE A 154 9.10 0.17 -3.28
C PHE A 154 9.43 1.64 -2.99
N GLN A 155 10.57 2.10 -3.51
CA GLN A 155 10.97 3.50 -3.54
C GLN A 155 11.50 3.79 -4.94
N LEU A 156 10.60 4.15 -5.85
CA LEU A 156 10.89 4.41 -7.26
C LEU A 156 10.57 5.87 -7.60
N ASN A 157 11.41 6.45 -8.46
CA ASN A 157 11.23 7.76 -9.06
C ASN A 157 11.63 7.65 -10.53
N ALA A 158 10.66 7.86 -11.42
CA ALA A 158 10.84 7.79 -12.87
C ALA A 158 11.59 6.52 -13.34
N GLY A 159 11.22 5.38 -12.79
CA GLY A 159 11.76 4.07 -13.15
C GLY A 159 13.09 3.70 -12.53
N THR A 160 13.61 4.53 -11.62
CA THR A 160 14.87 4.29 -10.90
C THR A 160 14.64 4.28 -9.40
N GLY A 161 15.46 3.56 -8.64
CA GLY A 161 15.39 3.58 -7.18
C GLY A 161 15.68 2.24 -6.54
N LEU A 162 15.01 1.96 -5.43
CA LEU A 162 15.24 0.80 -4.59
C LEU A 162 13.95 0.00 -4.38
N ILE A 163 14.09 -1.32 -4.38
CA ILE A 163 13.03 -2.24 -4.02
C ILE A 163 13.59 -3.19 -2.98
N GLU A 164 13.02 -3.20 -1.78
CA GLU A 164 13.45 -4.04 -0.66
C GLU A 164 12.46 -5.18 -0.47
N LEU A 165 12.96 -6.41 -0.48
CA LEU A 165 12.15 -7.59 -0.18
C LEU A 165 12.12 -7.78 1.34
N MET A 166 10.98 -7.49 1.96
CA MET A 166 10.83 -7.59 3.41
C MET A 166 10.62 -9.05 3.85
N GLU A 167 9.84 -9.81 3.07
CA GLU A 167 9.46 -11.19 3.41
C GLU A 167 9.34 -12.07 2.16
N GLY A 168 9.68 -13.35 2.30
CA GLY A 168 9.48 -14.36 1.26
C GLY A 168 10.61 -14.42 0.23
N LYS A 169 10.25 -14.75 -1.02
CA LYS A 169 11.17 -14.90 -2.16
C LYS A 169 10.53 -14.32 -3.41
N VAL A 170 11.33 -13.65 -4.24
CA VAL A 170 10.90 -13.07 -5.51
C VAL A 170 11.83 -13.53 -6.62
N GLU A 171 11.29 -13.97 -7.74
CA GLU A 171 12.07 -14.17 -8.96
C GLU A 171 12.14 -12.84 -9.71
N VAL A 172 13.34 -12.36 -10.00
CA VAL A 172 13.57 -11.15 -10.77
C VAL A 172 14.02 -11.58 -12.16
N LYS A 173 13.28 -11.18 -13.18
CA LYS A 173 13.64 -11.35 -14.59
C LYS A 173 13.94 -9.98 -15.20
N PRO A 174 15.22 -9.56 -15.30
CA PRO A 174 15.59 -8.39 -16.06
C PRO A 174 15.08 -8.48 -17.51
N LEU A 175 14.77 -7.33 -18.14
CA LEU A 175 14.41 -7.32 -19.56
C LEU A 175 15.57 -7.79 -20.45
N THR A 176 16.80 -7.56 -20.00
CA THR A 176 18.04 -8.04 -20.63
C THR A 176 18.87 -8.79 -19.60
N GLY A 177 19.14 -10.07 -19.84
CA GLY A 177 19.95 -10.92 -18.98
C GLY A 177 19.19 -12.10 -18.38
N SER A 178 19.83 -12.79 -17.45
CA SER A 178 19.29 -13.99 -16.81
C SER A 178 18.47 -13.63 -15.57
N ALA A 179 17.43 -14.42 -15.32
CA ALA A 179 16.66 -14.31 -14.09
C ALA A 179 17.49 -14.72 -12.86
N PHE A 180 17.19 -14.13 -11.72
CA PHE A 180 17.79 -14.46 -10.43
C PHE A 180 16.75 -14.33 -9.31
N ALA A 181 17.02 -14.93 -8.15
CA ALA A 181 16.11 -14.88 -7.02
C ALA A 181 16.58 -13.85 -5.98
N MET A 182 15.64 -13.08 -5.44
CA MET A 182 15.80 -12.31 -4.22
C MET A 182 15.23 -13.06 -3.02
N LYS A 183 15.83 -12.87 -1.86
CA LYS A 183 15.35 -13.33 -0.54
C LYS A 183 15.06 -12.14 0.38
N ALA A 184 14.34 -12.39 1.46
CA ALA A 184 14.09 -11.38 2.49
C ALA A 184 15.40 -10.72 2.95
N GLY A 185 15.39 -9.38 3.04
CA GLY A 185 16.54 -8.53 3.34
C GLY A 185 17.36 -8.09 2.13
N ASP A 186 17.13 -8.65 0.94
CA ASP A 186 17.79 -8.18 -0.29
C ASP A 186 17.18 -6.84 -0.73
N VAL A 187 18.06 -5.97 -1.24
CA VAL A 187 17.66 -4.70 -1.87
C VAL A 187 18.04 -4.74 -3.34
N LEU A 188 17.03 -4.65 -4.21
CA LEU A 188 17.20 -4.47 -5.65
C LEU A 188 17.41 -2.99 -5.94
N VAL A 189 18.51 -2.67 -6.61
CA VAL A 189 18.75 -1.36 -7.19
C VAL A 189 18.24 -1.38 -8.61
N VAL A 190 17.34 -0.45 -8.93
CA VAL A 190 16.75 -0.25 -10.25
C VAL A 190 17.41 0.96 -10.89
N GLU A 191 18.06 0.73 -12.01
CA GLU A 191 18.80 1.73 -12.79
C GLU A 191 18.23 1.78 -14.22
N PRO A 192 18.44 2.86 -14.99
CA PRO A 192 17.91 2.95 -16.36
C PRO A 192 18.37 1.82 -17.28
N THR A 193 19.53 1.23 -17.00
CA THR A 193 20.16 0.17 -17.81
C THR A 193 19.86 -1.24 -17.32
N GLY A 194 19.21 -1.42 -16.17
CA GLY A 194 18.98 -2.75 -15.62
C GLY A 194 18.69 -2.76 -14.13
N VAL A 195 18.83 -3.95 -13.54
CA VAL A 195 18.65 -4.17 -12.10
C VAL A 195 19.82 -4.98 -11.54
N ARG A 196 20.16 -4.75 -10.28
CA ARG A 196 21.18 -5.51 -9.55
C ARG A 196 20.84 -5.60 -8.07
N ILE A 197 21.29 -6.64 -7.40
CA ILE A 197 21.19 -6.71 -5.93
C ILE A 197 22.29 -5.84 -5.34
N ARG A 198 21.95 -5.02 -4.36
CA ARG A 198 22.93 -4.34 -3.52
C ARG A 198 23.49 -5.37 -2.55
N ASP A 199 24.79 -5.60 -2.58
CA ASP A 199 25.46 -6.41 -1.57
C ASP A 199 25.20 -5.78 -0.20
N SER A 200 24.38 -6.45 0.60
CA SER A 200 24.33 -6.24 2.03
C SER A 200 25.67 -6.77 2.56
N GLY A 201 26.65 -5.87 2.68
CA GLY A 201 27.90 -6.17 3.37
C GLY A 201 27.60 -6.86 4.70
N PRO A 202 28.43 -7.81 5.17
CA PRO A 202 28.13 -8.60 6.33
C PRO A 202 27.75 -7.67 7.48
N ALA A 203 26.54 -7.86 8.03
CA ALA A 203 26.12 -7.20 9.25
C ALA A 203 27.23 -7.46 10.26
N THR A 204 28.04 -6.43 10.54
CA THR A 204 29.18 -6.57 11.44
C THR A 204 28.58 -6.98 12.78
N PRO A 205 28.81 -8.22 13.25
CA PRO A 205 28.33 -8.62 14.56
C PRO A 205 28.98 -7.66 15.54
N GLY A 206 28.16 -7.03 16.39
CA GLY A 206 28.64 -6.12 17.41
C GLY A 206 29.89 -6.70 18.06
N SER A 207 30.98 -5.95 17.97
CA SER A 207 32.23 -6.27 18.65
C SER A 207 31.90 -6.46 20.12
N GLY A 208 31.89 -7.73 20.55
CA GLY A 208 31.96 -8.09 21.94
C GLY A 208 33.27 -7.56 22.48
N GLY A 209 33.24 -6.35 23.02
CA GLY A 209 34.33 -5.78 23.80
C GLY A 209 34.41 -6.51 25.13
N THR A 210 35.02 -7.70 25.14
CA THR A 210 35.62 -8.28 26.34
C THR A 210 36.85 -7.46 26.70
N GLY A 211 36.64 -6.33 27.36
CA GLY A 211 37.69 -5.56 28.02
C GLY A 211 38.21 -6.32 29.24
N LYS A 212 39.36 -6.98 29.10
CA LYS A 212 40.08 -7.67 30.18
C LYS A 212 41.31 -6.85 30.60
N GLY A 213 41.21 -6.21 31.77
CA GLY A 213 42.31 -5.82 32.69
C GLY A 213 43.03 -4.47 32.44
N PRO A 214 43.82 -3.93 33.42
CA PRO A 214 44.15 -4.46 34.75
C PRO A 214 44.04 -3.45 35.94
N GLY A 215 44.01 -4.00 37.17
CA GLY A 215 44.66 -3.50 38.39
C GLY A 215 44.41 -2.06 38.89
N LYS A 216 43.69 -1.91 40.00
CA LYS A 216 43.89 -0.81 40.95
C LYS A 216 43.91 -1.34 42.39
N ASP A 217 45.08 -1.22 42.99
CA ASP A 217 45.29 -1.33 44.43
C ASP A 217 45.01 0.02 45.11
N GLN A 218 44.41 -0.07 46.32
CA GLN A 218 44.50 0.86 47.47
C GLN A 218 43.87 2.26 47.30
N THR A 219 43.19 2.90 48.26
CA THR A 219 42.98 2.74 49.72
C THR A 219 41.77 3.63 50.09
N GLY A 220 40.98 3.27 51.13
CA GLY A 220 39.70 3.92 51.53
C GLY A 220 39.82 5.30 52.23
N PRO A 221 38.97 5.67 53.22
CA PRO A 221 37.70 5.10 53.69
C PRO A 221 36.52 6.11 53.66
N GLY A 222 35.28 5.65 53.79
CA GLY A 222 34.12 6.53 53.90
C GLY A 222 32.84 5.77 54.21
N SER A 223 32.55 5.67 55.50
CA SER A 223 31.31 5.16 56.09
C SER A 223 30.08 5.99 55.71
N LEU A 224 28.92 5.33 55.74
CA LEU A 224 27.52 5.77 55.95
C LEU A 224 26.63 5.29 54.79
N ASP A 225 25.38 4.92 54.95
CA ASP A 225 24.54 4.42 56.03
C ASP A 225 23.23 4.02 55.33
N ASP A 226 22.55 3.00 55.85
CA ASP A 226 21.12 2.69 55.76
C ASP A 226 20.26 3.14 54.57
N GLY A 227 19.64 2.16 53.91
CA GLY A 227 18.54 2.41 52.96
C GLY A 227 18.03 1.19 52.23
N GLN A 228 17.72 0.11 52.95
CA GLN A 228 17.10 -1.08 52.39
C GLN A 228 15.61 -0.79 52.10
N ILE A 229 15.29 -0.51 50.84
CA ILE A 229 13.89 -0.38 50.38
C ILE A 229 13.48 -1.69 49.71
N HIS A 230 12.63 -2.43 50.41
CA HIS A 230 11.93 -3.61 49.89
C HIS A 230 10.77 -3.13 49.02
N PHE A 231 10.71 -3.54 47.75
CA PHE A 231 9.53 -3.38 46.93
C PHE A 231 8.91 -4.74 46.71
N ASP A 232 7.77 -4.94 47.37
CA ASP A 232 6.88 -6.07 47.20
C ASP A 232 6.33 -6.16 45.77
N ASP A 233 6.28 -7.39 45.28
CA ASP A 233 5.70 -7.85 44.03
C ASP A 233 4.15 -7.85 44.12
N PRO A 234 3.42 -7.11 43.25
CA PRO A 234 1.97 -7.16 43.21
C PRO A 234 1.45 -7.98 42.01
N GLN A 235 1.89 -9.23 41.83
CA GLN A 235 1.07 -10.24 41.15
C GLN A 235 0.17 -10.98 42.14
N LYS A 236 -0.97 -10.36 42.47
CA LYS A 236 -2.20 -11.06 42.89
C LYS A 236 -3.38 -10.08 42.95
N ARG A 237 -4.12 -9.98 41.85
CA ARG A 237 -5.59 -9.87 41.82
C ARG A 237 -6.10 -10.06 40.39
#